data_AF-A0A7C2AR61-F1
#
_entry.id   AF-A0A7C2AR61-F1
#
_cell.length_a   1.000
_cell.length_b   1.000
_cell.length_c   1.000
_cell.angle_alpha   90.00
_cell.angle_beta   90.00
_cell.angle_gamma   90.00
#
_symmetry.space_group_name_H-M   'P 1'
#
loop_
_entity.id
_entity.type
_entity.pdbx_description
1 polymer ?
#
loop_
_entity_poly.entity_id
_entity_poly.type
_entity_poly.pdbx_seq_one_letter_code
_entity_poly.pdbx_strand_id
1 'polypeptide(L)'
;MNRPEQTVDDLMITQPIVNTSQYRIGGQKAIKLDLNQGDSITITSLDGVQSAEVIVINRQGEVAPHLLGNKTAGNAEHILQQLAQSGSASLCLRSQFEQWQVSNDMLQKAICLAGEMPETLVAKEAISLVVVAAGADMSIDQHQPATELHVSVDFAEGKTEILPAPLADIKAEYRVKRATALTYEVKKGEWIQVIDVSGKQCSDFIAFDKKALDKGKEVGLDPTATRTIMGVSNPIPGLHSRFLGPDMLSMVEVVQDTVGRHDSFMFACTPKFYEDSGYFGHVSCTDNFNRVLAPYGIAPRAGWPAINLFFNTEIGACGTVFMDEPWSRAGDYVLIRADRDLLCGSSACPDDIDSSNGWNPTDIHVRIYGAENEFPRSIAHRTTPEELPRMTKFSGFHHRVSALTTKLTEYAGYWVASEYNGWGATAEYLACRERVALL
;
A
#
# COMPACT_ATOMS: atom_id res chain seq x y z
N MET A 1 35.30 -6.68 -26.96
CA MET A 1 35.52 -7.52 -25.76
C MET A 1 34.15 -7.78 -25.17
N ASN A 2 33.64 -9.01 -25.24
CA ASN A 2 32.44 -9.39 -24.50
C ASN A 2 32.83 -9.40 -23.02
N ARG A 3 32.41 -8.39 -22.26
CA ARG A 3 32.57 -8.37 -20.80
C ARG A 3 31.53 -9.34 -20.22
N PRO A 4 31.89 -10.11 -19.17
CA PRO A 4 30.93 -11.01 -18.54
C PRO A 4 29.79 -10.17 -17.96
N GLU A 5 28.55 -10.47 -18.36
CA GLU A 5 27.36 -9.95 -17.69
C GLU A 5 27.38 -10.46 -16.25
N GLN A 6 27.26 -9.57 -15.26
CA GLN A 6 26.90 -10.00 -13.91
C GLN A 6 25.52 -10.63 -13.99
N THR A 7 25.41 -11.87 -13.55
CA THR A 7 24.14 -12.56 -13.41
C THR A 7 23.50 -12.18 -12.08
N VAL A 8 22.18 -12.33 -11.96
CA VAL A 8 21.45 -12.10 -10.69
C VAL A 8 22.06 -12.91 -9.53
N ASP A 9 22.71 -14.04 -9.84
CA ASP A 9 23.36 -14.93 -8.87
C ASP A 9 24.72 -14.39 -8.35
N ASP A 10 25.31 -13.39 -9.00
CA ASP A 10 26.59 -12.77 -8.58
C ASP A 10 26.41 -11.73 -7.45
N LEU A 11 25.17 -11.34 -7.16
CA LEU A 11 24.82 -10.49 -6.02
C LEU A 11 24.77 -11.37 -4.75
N MET A 12 25.89 -11.49 -4.04
CA MET A 12 25.98 -12.15 -2.73
C MET A 12 25.27 -11.33 -1.66
N ILE A 13 23.94 -11.32 -1.68
CA ILE A 13 23.13 -10.58 -0.71
C ILE A 13 22.06 -11.53 -0.13
N THR A 14 22.19 -11.79 1.18
CA THR A 14 21.19 -12.54 1.96
C THR A 14 19.91 -11.72 2.01
N GLN A 15 18.76 -12.33 1.67
CA GLN A 15 17.47 -11.64 1.80
C GLN A 15 17.32 -11.06 3.21
N PRO A 16 16.88 -9.80 3.34
CA PRO A 16 16.72 -9.19 4.64
C PRO A 16 15.64 -9.95 5.40
N ILE A 17 15.91 -10.20 6.67
CA ILE A 17 15.00 -10.92 7.56
C ILE A 17 14.18 -9.86 8.30
N VAL A 18 12.87 -9.88 8.08
CA VAL A 18 11.90 -9.15 8.89
C VAL A 18 11.68 -9.94 10.18
N ASN A 19 12.20 -9.41 11.28
CA ASN A 19 12.05 -10.04 12.61
C ASN A 19 10.73 -9.67 13.28
N THR A 20 10.15 -8.52 12.93
CA THR A 20 8.96 -7.99 13.59
C THR A 20 7.98 -7.41 12.57
N SER A 21 6.68 -7.61 12.79
CA SER A 21 5.59 -6.93 12.09
C SER A 21 4.68 -6.21 13.05
N GLN A 22 4.18 -5.05 12.65
CA GLN A 22 3.30 -4.23 13.47
C GLN A 22 1.97 -4.00 12.76
N TYR A 23 0.88 -4.11 13.52
CA TYR A 23 -0.48 -3.97 13.05
C TYR A 23 -1.27 -3.07 14.00
N ARG A 24 -2.28 -2.41 13.45
CA ARG A 24 -3.26 -1.63 14.21
C ARG A 24 -4.65 -2.18 13.99
N ILE A 25 -5.34 -2.46 15.08
CA ILE A 25 -6.75 -2.87 15.06
C ILE A 25 -7.56 -1.69 15.56
N GLY A 26 -8.29 -1.02 14.68
CA GLY A 26 -9.20 0.05 15.12
C GLY A 26 -10.32 -0.50 16.01
N GLY A 27 -10.90 0.35 16.86
CA GLY A 27 -12.08 -0.04 17.65
C GLY A 27 -13.18 -0.65 16.78
N GLN A 28 -13.78 -1.71 17.29
CA GLN A 28 -14.77 -2.56 16.61
C GLN A 28 -14.26 -3.30 15.37
N LYS A 29 -12.94 -3.44 15.18
CA LYS A 29 -12.36 -4.17 14.06
C LYS A 29 -11.63 -5.43 14.50
N ALA A 30 -11.36 -6.29 13.53
CA ALA A 30 -10.57 -7.50 13.69
C ALA A 30 -9.46 -7.59 12.65
N ILE A 31 -8.40 -8.33 12.98
CA ILE A 31 -7.39 -8.81 12.04
C ILE A 31 -7.22 -10.32 12.21
N LYS A 32 -6.78 -10.98 11.14
CA LYS A 32 -6.35 -12.37 11.14
C LYS A 32 -4.86 -12.45 10.85
N LEU A 33 -4.12 -13.19 11.68
CA LEU A 33 -2.67 -13.35 11.60
C LEU A 33 -2.30 -14.83 11.70
N ASP A 34 -1.25 -15.25 11.00
CA ASP A 34 -0.70 -16.59 11.13
C ASP A 34 0.67 -16.53 11.84
N LEU A 35 0.80 -17.35 12.88
CA LEU A 35 2.01 -17.50 13.69
C LEU A 35 2.56 -18.91 13.52
N ASN A 36 3.88 -19.01 13.40
CA ASN A 36 4.60 -20.27 13.51
C ASN A 36 4.91 -20.59 14.99
N GLN A 37 5.34 -21.83 15.24
CA GLN A 37 5.83 -22.21 16.54
C GLN A 37 7.00 -21.30 16.97
N GLY A 38 6.93 -20.77 18.18
CA GLY A 38 7.94 -19.89 18.75
C GLY A 38 7.72 -18.41 18.46
N ASP A 39 6.91 -18.05 17.46
CA ASP A 39 6.56 -16.65 17.20
C ASP A 39 5.81 -16.07 18.43
N SER A 40 6.08 -14.81 18.75
CA SER A 40 5.41 -14.11 19.84
C SER A 40 4.57 -12.96 19.34
N ILE A 41 3.40 -12.78 19.94
CA ILE A 41 2.49 -11.68 19.69
C ILE A 41 2.39 -10.82 20.95
N THR A 42 2.66 -9.53 20.81
CA THR A 42 2.43 -8.52 21.84
C THR A 42 1.21 -7.69 21.46
N ILE A 43 0.19 -7.69 22.32
CA ILE A 43 -1.01 -6.87 22.15
C ILE A 43 -0.97 -5.76 23.20
N THR A 44 -1.20 -4.52 22.77
CA THR A 44 -1.13 -3.33 23.61
C THR A 44 -2.39 -2.50 23.42
N SER A 45 -3.01 -2.10 24.53
CA SER A 45 -4.07 -1.12 24.57
C SER A 45 -3.47 0.26 24.85
N LEU A 46 -3.68 1.23 23.96
CA LEU A 46 -3.05 2.55 24.10
C LEU A 46 -3.68 3.40 25.21
N ASP A 47 -4.97 3.21 25.46
CA ASP A 47 -5.69 3.90 26.53
C ASP A 47 -5.67 3.12 27.86
N GLY A 48 -5.17 1.88 27.86
CA GLY A 48 -5.17 0.99 29.02
C GLY A 48 -6.54 0.44 29.40
N VAL A 49 -7.56 0.64 28.56
CA VAL A 49 -8.96 0.28 28.83
C VAL A 49 -9.48 -0.72 27.80
N GLN A 50 -9.15 -0.54 26.51
CA GLN A 50 -9.63 -1.44 25.47
C GLN A 50 -9.10 -2.87 25.68
N SER A 51 -10.02 -3.79 25.90
CA SER A 51 -9.75 -5.23 25.98
C SER A 51 -9.54 -5.85 24.60
N ALA A 52 -8.91 -7.02 24.55
CA ALA A 52 -8.74 -7.81 23.34
C ALA A 52 -9.38 -9.19 23.50
N GLU A 53 -10.14 -9.63 22.52
CA GLU A 53 -10.64 -11.00 22.45
C GLU A 53 -9.98 -11.72 21.27
N VAL A 54 -9.33 -12.84 21.58
CA VAL A 54 -8.46 -13.57 20.65
C VAL A 54 -8.97 -14.98 20.43
N ILE A 55 -9.23 -15.34 19.18
CA ILE A 55 -9.65 -16.68 18.77
C ILE A 55 -8.43 -17.38 18.20
N VAL A 56 -8.02 -18.49 18.82
CA VAL A 56 -6.86 -19.29 18.39
C VAL A 56 -7.35 -20.52 17.64
N ILE A 57 -6.94 -20.66 16.38
CA ILE A 57 -7.36 -21.75 15.50
C ILE A 57 -6.13 -22.58 15.13
N ASN A 58 -6.21 -23.90 15.34
CA ASN A 58 -5.14 -24.83 14.95
C ASN A 58 -5.17 -25.13 13.44
N ARG A 59 -4.20 -25.91 12.94
CA ARG A 59 -4.14 -26.29 11.51
C ARG A 59 -5.34 -27.10 11.02
N GLN A 60 -6.09 -27.73 11.92
CA GLN A 60 -7.30 -28.50 11.62
C GLN A 60 -8.56 -27.61 11.56
N GLY A 61 -8.45 -26.31 11.83
CA GLY A 61 -9.59 -25.40 11.88
C GLY A 61 -10.35 -25.41 13.22
N GLU A 62 -9.80 -26.04 14.25
CA GLU A 62 -10.41 -26.16 15.57
C GLU A 62 -9.88 -25.11 16.55
N VAL A 63 -10.71 -24.69 17.49
CA VAL A 63 -10.33 -23.69 18.49
C VAL A 63 -9.45 -24.28 19.58
N ALA A 64 -8.26 -23.71 19.74
CA ALA A 64 -7.18 -24.24 20.56
C ALA A 64 -6.47 -23.14 21.38
N PRO A 65 -7.15 -22.47 22.33
CA PRO A 65 -6.59 -21.35 23.10
C PRO A 65 -5.34 -21.73 23.89
N HIS A 66 -5.20 -23.00 24.30
CA HIS A 66 -4.02 -23.50 25.01
C HIS A 66 -2.72 -23.44 24.21
N LEU A 67 -2.79 -23.28 22.88
CA LEU A 67 -1.64 -23.15 21.98
C LEU A 67 -1.04 -21.74 21.95
N LEU A 68 -1.69 -20.73 22.55
CA LEU A 68 -1.17 -19.36 22.65
C LEU A 68 -0.92 -18.98 24.11
N GLY A 69 0.35 -18.97 24.51
CA GLY A 69 0.74 -18.70 25.90
C GLY A 69 0.14 -19.70 26.90
N ASN A 70 -0.03 -19.27 28.15
CA ASN A 70 -0.63 -20.08 29.23
C ASN A 70 -2.00 -19.50 29.65
N LYS A 71 -2.82 -19.15 28.67
CA LYS A 71 -4.14 -18.54 28.90
C LYS A 71 -5.24 -19.59 28.98
N THR A 72 -6.24 -19.31 29.79
CA THR A 72 -7.46 -20.10 29.90
C THR A 72 -8.48 -19.64 28.88
N ALA A 73 -9.27 -20.58 28.36
CA ALA A 73 -10.40 -20.27 27.51
C ALA A 73 -11.48 -19.50 28.29
N GLY A 74 -12.10 -18.52 27.64
CA GLY A 74 -13.23 -17.74 28.12
C GLY A 74 -14.24 -17.48 27.00
N ASN A 75 -15.37 -16.90 27.37
CA ASN A 75 -16.39 -16.48 26.42
C ASN A 75 -16.09 -15.07 25.90
N ALA A 76 -16.15 -14.87 24.58
CA ALA A 76 -15.93 -13.60 23.93
C ALA A 76 -17.17 -12.69 24.01
N GLU A 77 -17.46 -12.20 25.21
CA GLU A 77 -18.66 -11.41 25.50
C GLU A 77 -18.71 -10.11 24.67
N HIS A 78 -17.59 -9.43 24.45
CA HIS A 78 -17.58 -8.16 23.71
C HIS A 78 -17.79 -8.37 22.20
N ILE A 79 -17.19 -9.40 21.61
CA ILE A 79 -17.45 -9.79 20.22
C ILE A 79 -18.92 -10.16 20.06
N LEU A 80 -19.48 -10.98 20.98
CA LEU A 80 -20.88 -11.39 20.92
C LEU A 80 -21.83 -10.17 21.03
N GLN A 81 -21.52 -9.22 21.92
CA GLN A 81 -22.27 -7.97 22.04
C GLN A 81 -22.19 -7.15 20.76
N GLN A 82 -20.99 -6.97 20.18
CA GLN A 82 -20.83 -6.24 18.93
C GLN A 82 -21.59 -6.91 17.78
N LEU A 83 -21.50 -8.24 17.66
CA LEU A 83 -22.22 -9.04 16.67
C LEU A 83 -23.73 -9.07 16.90
N ALA A 84 -24.25 -8.72 18.07
CA ALA A 84 -25.69 -8.59 18.29
C ALA A 84 -26.27 -7.28 17.69
N GLN A 85 -25.41 -6.30 17.39
CA GLN A 85 -25.82 -5.00 16.87
C GLN A 85 -26.19 -5.06 15.38
N SER A 86 -26.86 -4.00 14.90
CA SER A 86 -27.26 -3.82 13.49
C SER A 86 -26.42 -2.77 12.73
N GLY A 87 -25.41 -2.19 13.38
CA GLY A 87 -24.52 -1.18 12.78
C GLY A 87 -23.58 -1.74 11.71
N SER A 88 -22.96 -0.84 10.94
CA SER A 88 -22.01 -1.20 9.87
C SER A 88 -20.80 -1.96 10.38
N ALA A 89 -20.31 -1.65 11.59
CA ALA A 89 -19.19 -2.37 12.21
C ALA A 89 -19.53 -3.84 12.49
N SER A 90 -20.74 -4.13 12.97
CA SER A 90 -21.23 -5.51 13.18
C SER A 90 -21.35 -6.28 11.87
N LEU A 91 -21.92 -5.65 10.82
CA LEU A 91 -22.02 -6.26 9.50
C LEU A 91 -20.65 -6.57 8.90
N CYS A 92 -19.69 -5.65 9.03
CA CYS A 92 -18.32 -5.85 8.59
C CYS A 92 -17.66 -7.03 9.32
N LEU A 93 -17.78 -7.08 10.65
CA LEU A 93 -17.21 -8.16 11.44
C LEU A 93 -17.83 -9.53 11.08
N ARG A 94 -19.16 -9.60 10.88
CA ARG A 94 -19.84 -10.83 10.41
C ARG A 94 -19.28 -11.31 9.07
N SER A 95 -19.14 -10.41 8.10
CA SER A 95 -18.59 -10.74 6.79
C SER A 95 -17.14 -11.22 6.87
N GLN A 96 -16.31 -10.59 7.72
CA GLN A 96 -14.94 -11.06 7.98
C GLN A 96 -14.92 -12.44 8.61
N PHE A 97 -15.79 -12.70 9.59
CA PHE A 97 -15.87 -14.01 10.26
C PHE A 97 -16.34 -15.10 9.32
N GLU A 98 -17.30 -14.82 8.43
CA GLU A 98 -17.71 -15.75 7.39
C GLU A 98 -16.54 -16.09 6.45
N GLN A 99 -15.82 -15.07 5.97
CA GLN A 99 -14.63 -15.25 5.13
C GLN A 99 -13.52 -16.05 5.84
N TRP A 100 -13.35 -15.84 7.15
CA TRP A 100 -12.33 -16.51 7.95
C TRP A 100 -12.80 -17.83 8.57
N GLN A 101 -14.04 -18.23 8.31
CA GLN A 101 -14.70 -19.44 8.84
C GLN A 101 -14.74 -19.47 10.38
N VAL A 102 -14.91 -18.31 11.01
CA VAL A 102 -15.09 -18.18 12.46
C VAL A 102 -16.57 -18.35 12.79
N SER A 103 -16.92 -19.41 13.53
CA SER A 103 -18.29 -19.68 13.97
C SER A 103 -18.57 -19.19 15.39
N ASN A 104 -19.85 -19.04 15.74
CA ASN A 104 -20.25 -18.61 17.09
C ASN A 104 -19.77 -19.57 18.19
N ASP A 105 -19.69 -20.86 17.91
CA ASP A 105 -19.19 -21.87 18.85
C ASP A 105 -17.71 -21.64 19.21
N MET A 106 -16.95 -21.06 18.28
CA MET A 106 -15.55 -20.69 18.52
C MET A 106 -15.40 -19.58 19.56
N LEU A 107 -16.39 -18.68 19.65
CA LEU A 107 -16.40 -17.54 20.56
C LEU A 107 -16.52 -17.95 22.03
N GLN A 108 -16.99 -19.18 22.31
CA GLN A 108 -17.07 -19.73 23.66
C GLN A 108 -15.71 -20.17 24.23
N LYS A 109 -14.66 -20.19 23.38
CA LYS A 109 -13.32 -20.66 23.73
C LYS A 109 -12.23 -19.66 23.32
N ALA A 110 -12.56 -18.37 23.36
CA ALA A 110 -11.61 -17.30 23.10
C ALA A 110 -10.63 -17.11 24.27
N ILE A 111 -9.56 -16.37 24.04
CA ILE A 111 -8.71 -15.80 25.08
C ILE A 111 -9.15 -14.35 25.26
N CYS A 112 -9.56 -13.98 26.47
CA CYS A 112 -9.97 -12.61 26.80
C CYS A 112 -8.85 -11.92 27.57
N LEU A 113 -8.30 -10.86 27.00
CA LEU A 113 -7.24 -10.04 27.57
C LEU A 113 -7.82 -8.73 28.07
N ALA A 114 -7.56 -8.38 29.33
CA ALA A 114 -8.00 -7.11 29.91
C ALA A 114 -7.29 -5.92 29.24
N GLY A 115 -7.79 -4.70 29.45
CA GLY A 115 -7.16 -3.49 28.89
C GLY A 115 -5.82 -3.11 29.51
N GLU A 116 -5.48 -3.65 30.69
CA GLU A 116 -4.19 -3.45 31.36
C GLU A 116 -3.09 -4.25 30.64
N MET A 117 -2.59 -3.69 29.53
CA MET A 117 -1.65 -4.27 28.57
C MET A 117 -0.40 -3.35 28.47
N PRO A 118 0.77 -3.81 28.01
CA PRO A 118 0.99 -4.86 27.02
C PRO A 118 0.96 -6.29 27.58
N GLU A 119 0.47 -7.22 26.76
CA GLU A 119 0.57 -8.66 27.01
C GLU A 119 1.28 -9.35 25.84
N THR A 120 2.29 -10.16 26.16
CA THR A 120 3.04 -10.94 25.17
C THR A 120 2.75 -12.43 25.34
N LEU A 121 2.34 -13.08 24.26
CA LEU A 121 2.00 -14.49 24.21
C LEU A 121 2.82 -15.19 23.13
N VAL A 122 3.27 -16.41 23.40
CA VAL A 122 4.08 -17.21 22.47
C VAL A 122 3.24 -18.33 21.89
N ALA A 123 3.30 -18.51 20.57
CA ALA A 123 2.67 -19.62 19.88
C ALA A 123 3.45 -20.91 20.15
N LYS A 124 2.77 -21.92 20.70
CA LYS A 124 3.37 -23.24 21.00
C LYS A 124 3.50 -24.12 19.75
N GLU A 125 2.65 -23.85 18.77
CA GLU A 125 2.58 -24.54 17.48
C GLU A 125 2.16 -23.51 16.42
N ALA A 126 2.16 -23.91 15.15
CA ALA A 126 1.63 -23.06 14.10
C ALA A 126 0.10 -22.91 14.20
N ILE A 127 -0.37 -21.67 14.29
CA ILE A 127 -1.76 -21.31 14.59
C ILE A 127 -2.20 -20.12 13.74
N SER A 128 -3.50 -20.01 13.51
CA SER A 128 -4.14 -18.81 13.00
C SER A 128 -4.85 -18.08 14.14
N LEU A 129 -4.61 -16.79 14.27
CA LEU A 129 -5.19 -15.93 15.29
C LEU A 129 -6.16 -14.94 14.67
N VAL A 130 -7.34 -14.81 15.26
CA VAL A 130 -8.22 -13.66 15.02
C VAL A 130 -8.23 -12.81 16.27
N VAL A 131 -7.70 -11.59 16.16
CA VAL A 131 -7.64 -10.61 17.27
C VAL A 131 -8.68 -9.53 17.02
N VAL A 132 -9.54 -9.27 17.99
CA VAL A 132 -10.63 -8.28 17.86
C VAL A 132 -10.55 -7.24 18.96
N ALA A 133 -10.54 -5.96 18.56
CA ALA A 133 -10.74 -4.82 19.44
C ALA A 133 -12.25 -4.58 19.60
N ALA A 134 -12.95 -5.54 20.19
CA ALA A 134 -14.41 -5.55 20.19
C ALA A 134 -14.99 -4.47 21.11
N GLY A 135 -16.17 -3.97 20.76
CA GLY A 135 -16.94 -3.07 21.62
C GLY A 135 -18.29 -2.69 21.04
N ALA A 136 -19.23 -2.32 21.92
CA ALA A 136 -20.56 -1.87 21.53
C ALA A 136 -20.52 -0.46 20.92
N ASP A 137 -21.54 -0.15 20.12
CA ASP A 137 -21.76 1.20 19.60
C ASP A 137 -22.05 2.13 20.78
N MET A 138 -21.26 3.20 20.88
CA MET A 138 -21.38 4.16 21.97
C MET A 138 -22.47 5.19 21.65
N SER A 139 -23.36 5.46 22.61
CA SER A 139 -24.31 6.56 22.50
C SER A 139 -23.61 7.92 22.60
N ILE A 140 -24.20 8.98 22.04
CA ILE A 140 -23.58 10.31 21.98
C ILE A 140 -23.33 10.94 23.35
N ASP A 141 -24.07 10.52 24.38
CA ASP A 141 -23.96 10.95 25.78
C ASP A 141 -22.97 10.11 26.61
N GLN A 142 -22.38 9.07 26.03
CA GLN A 142 -21.36 8.24 26.67
C GLN A 142 -19.94 8.68 26.28
N HIS A 143 -18.97 8.25 27.08
CA HIS A 143 -17.57 8.70 26.97
C HIS A 143 -16.55 7.54 27.02
N GLN A 144 -16.99 6.32 26.71
CA GLN A 144 -16.16 5.11 26.71
C GLN A 144 -16.29 4.40 25.35
N PRO A 145 -15.72 4.97 24.28
CA PRO A 145 -15.78 4.34 22.96
C PRO A 145 -14.90 3.10 22.92
N ALA A 146 -15.22 2.17 22.03
CA ALA A 146 -14.25 1.14 21.63
C ALA A 146 -13.04 1.84 20.99
N THR A 147 -11.85 1.59 21.51
CA THR A 147 -10.60 2.18 21.02
C THR A 147 -9.72 1.11 20.37
N GLU A 148 -8.50 1.48 20.00
CA GLU A 148 -7.65 0.65 19.17
C GLU A 148 -6.67 -0.21 19.97
N LEU A 149 -6.27 -1.31 19.35
CA LEU A 149 -5.19 -2.16 19.81
C LEU A 149 -3.99 -2.04 18.86
N HIS A 150 -2.80 -2.01 19.43
CA HIS A 150 -1.55 -2.20 18.73
C HIS A 150 -1.10 -3.66 18.89
N VAL A 151 -0.74 -4.29 17.77
CA VAL A 151 -0.27 -5.67 17.76
C VAL A 151 1.11 -5.71 17.13
N SER A 152 2.08 -6.25 17.86
CA SER A 152 3.42 -6.57 17.34
C SER A 152 3.55 -8.08 17.25
N VAL A 153 4.12 -8.60 16.18
CA VAL A 153 4.48 -10.01 16.04
C VAL A 153 5.97 -10.08 15.84
N ASP A 154 6.68 -10.78 16.74
CA ASP A 154 8.07 -11.13 16.58
C ASP A 154 8.17 -12.57 16.06
N PHE A 155 8.82 -12.74 14.92
CA PHE A 155 8.98 -14.03 14.25
C PHE A 155 10.23 -14.73 14.76
N ALA A 156 10.10 -15.94 15.30
CA ALA A 156 11.23 -16.67 15.89
C ALA A 156 12.30 -17.03 14.86
N GLU A 157 11.88 -17.38 13.64
CA GLU A 157 12.76 -17.68 12.51
C GLU A 157 12.92 -16.48 11.56
N GLY A 158 12.26 -15.36 11.85
CA GLY A 158 12.13 -14.25 10.92
C GLY A 158 11.27 -14.58 9.70
N LYS A 159 10.88 -13.55 8.93
CA LYS A 159 10.24 -13.70 7.62
C LYS A 159 11.06 -12.97 6.57
N THR A 160 11.23 -13.58 5.40
CA THR A 160 11.87 -12.89 4.26
C THR A 160 10.90 -11.98 3.54
N GLU A 161 9.60 -12.26 3.63
CA GLU A 161 8.56 -11.56 2.88
C GLU A 161 7.24 -11.52 3.65
N ILE A 162 6.51 -10.41 3.53
CA ILE A 162 5.17 -10.20 4.07
C ILE A 162 4.29 -9.63 2.97
N LEU A 163 3.21 -10.33 2.68
CA LEU A 163 2.16 -9.85 1.79
C LEU A 163 0.96 -9.39 2.60
N PRO A 164 0.38 -8.21 2.32
CA PRO A 164 -0.88 -7.81 2.92
C PRO A 164 -2.00 -8.74 2.42
N ALA A 165 -3.09 -8.80 3.19
CA ALA A 165 -4.32 -9.43 2.72
C ALA A 165 -4.76 -8.81 1.38
N PRO A 166 -5.28 -9.61 0.43
CA PRO A 166 -5.82 -9.07 -0.81
C PRO A 166 -6.92 -8.04 -0.53
N LEU A 167 -6.97 -6.98 -1.33
CA LEU A 167 -8.00 -5.93 -1.18
C LEU A 167 -9.36 -6.39 -1.72
N ALA A 168 -9.35 -7.33 -2.67
CA ALA A 168 -10.50 -8.01 -3.26
C ALA A 168 -10.04 -9.34 -3.88
N ASP A 169 -10.92 -10.02 -4.62
CA ASP A 169 -10.56 -11.19 -5.41
C ASP A 169 -9.48 -10.83 -6.44
N ILE A 170 -8.36 -11.55 -6.39
CA ILE A 170 -7.21 -11.31 -7.26
C ILE A 170 -7.52 -11.86 -8.65
N LYS A 171 -7.49 -10.99 -9.66
CA LYS A 171 -7.61 -11.38 -11.08
C LYS A 171 -6.31 -12.00 -11.60
N ALA A 172 -5.17 -11.42 -11.24
CA ALA A 172 -3.84 -11.93 -11.57
C ALA A 172 -2.82 -11.43 -10.54
N GLU A 173 -1.76 -12.20 -10.32
CA GLU A 173 -0.64 -11.79 -9.47
C GLU A 173 0.70 -12.17 -10.10
N TYR A 174 1.73 -11.37 -9.85
CA TYR A 174 3.06 -11.54 -10.40
C TYR A 174 4.10 -11.29 -9.32
N ARG A 175 5.15 -12.11 -9.32
CA ARG A 175 6.35 -11.88 -8.52
C ARG A 175 7.44 -11.33 -9.43
N VAL A 176 7.81 -10.07 -9.23
CA VAL A 176 8.99 -9.47 -9.86
C VAL A 176 10.19 -9.84 -8.99
N LYS A 177 10.98 -10.81 -9.46
CA LYS A 177 12.18 -11.23 -8.72
C LYS A 177 13.16 -10.07 -8.65
N ARG A 178 13.93 -9.99 -7.56
CA ARG A 178 15.00 -9.00 -7.38
C ARG A 178 15.85 -8.86 -8.65
N ALA A 179 16.28 -7.65 -8.96
CA ALA A 179 17.11 -7.34 -10.12
C ALA A 179 16.52 -7.78 -11.47
N THR A 180 15.20 -7.97 -11.57
CA THR A 180 14.50 -8.27 -12.83
C THR A 180 13.32 -7.34 -13.05
N ALA A 181 12.77 -7.39 -14.26
CA ALA A 181 11.50 -6.76 -14.60
C ALA A 181 10.56 -7.80 -15.22
N LEU A 182 9.27 -7.48 -15.26
CA LEU A 182 8.28 -8.20 -16.05
C LEU A 182 7.22 -7.24 -16.59
N THR A 183 6.50 -7.69 -17.60
CA THR A 183 5.38 -6.97 -18.20
C THR A 183 4.06 -7.67 -17.93
N TYR A 184 2.99 -6.90 -17.86
CA TYR A 184 1.62 -7.40 -17.67
C TYR A 184 0.62 -6.45 -18.33
N GLU A 185 -0.49 -7.01 -18.82
CA GLU A 185 -1.57 -6.21 -19.39
C GLU A 185 -2.66 -5.92 -18.36
N VAL A 186 -3.20 -4.72 -18.42
CA VAL A 186 -4.35 -4.29 -17.62
C VAL A 186 -5.37 -3.60 -18.51
N LYS A 187 -6.65 -3.82 -18.24
CA LYS A 187 -7.73 -3.14 -18.94
C LYS A 187 -8.12 -1.85 -18.23
N LYS A 188 -8.72 -0.94 -18.97
CA LYS A 188 -9.27 0.29 -18.41
C LYS A 188 -10.20 -0.03 -17.23
N GLY A 189 -9.98 0.68 -16.12
CA GLY A 189 -10.75 0.55 -14.89
C GLY A 189 -10.20 -0.47 -13.90
N GLU A 190 -9.30 -1.36 -14.33
CA GLU A 190 -8.64 -2.33 -13.45
C GLU A 190 -7.62 -1.67 -12.54
N TRP A 191 -7.28 -2.39 -11.48
CA TRP A 191 -6.45 -1.90 -10.40
C TRP A 191 -5.13 -2.66 -10.35
N ILE A 192 -4.04 -1.95 -10.12
CA ILE A 192 -2.68 -2.45 -9.99
C ILE A 192 -2.21 -2.14 -8.58
N GLN A 193 -1.92 -3.16 -7.80
CA GLN A 193 -1.30 -3.00 -6.48
C GLN A 193 0.15 -3.45 -6.59
N VAL A 194 1.07 -2.49 -6.44
CA VAL A 194 2.52 -2.77 -6.36
C VAL A 194 2.90 -2.79 -4.89
N ILE A 195 3.47 -3.90 -4.43
CA ILE A 195 3.73 -4.20 -3.02
C ILE A 195 5.24 -4.43 -2.83
N ASP A 196 5.81 -3.73 -1.87
CA ASP A 196 7.14 -4.02 -1.33
C ASP A 196 7.03 -5.14 -0.29
N VAL A 197 7.54 -6.33 -0.62
CA VAL A 197 7.31 -7.53 0.20
C VAL A 197 8.25 -7.64 1.39
N SER A 198 9.41 -6.98 1.34
CA SER A 198 10.45 -7.10 2.38
C SER A 198 10.72 -5.77 3.08
N GLY A 199 10.16 -4.68 2.56
CA GLY A 199 10.47 -3.32 2.99
C GLY A 199 11.74 -2.84 2.32
N LYS A 200 11.85 -1.52 2.20
CA LYS A 200 12.98 -0.82 1.59
C LYS A 200 13.30 -1.15 0.13
N GLN A 201 12.47 -1.91 -0.58
CA GLN A 201 12.70 -2.19 -2.00
C GLN A 201 11.95 -1.19 -2.87
N CYS A 202 12.68 -0.52 -3.77
CA CYS A 202 12.08 0.35 -4.75
C CYS A 202 11.60 -0.40 -6.00
N SER A 203 10.56 0.14 -6.64
CA SER A 203 10.05 -0.39 -7.90
C SER A 203 9.90 0.69 -8.95
N ASP A 204 10.53 0.50 -10.10
CA ASP A 204 10.24 1.33 -11.27
C ASP A 204 8.99 0.81 -11.96
N PHE A 205 8.03 1.70 -12.23
CA PHE A 205 6.79 1.40 -12.93
C PHE A 205 6.70 2.20 -14.24
N ILE A 206 6.42 1.49 -15.32
CA ILE A 206 6.16 2.06 -16.65
C ILE A 206 4.83 1.56 -17.19
N ALA A 207 4.20 2.35 -18.04
CA ALA A 207 2.98 1.95 -18.73
C ALA A 207 2.92 2.55 -20.14
N PHE A 208 2.31 1.81 -21.06
CA PHE A 208 2.09 2.22 -22.44
C PHE A 208 0.62 1.99 -22.82
N ASP A 209 0.06 2.93 -23.57
CA ASP A 209 -1.28 2.78 -24.16
C ASP A 209 -1.28 1.61 -25.15
N LYS A 210 -2.03 0.55 -24.82
CA LYS A 210 -2.05 -0.68 -25.61
C LYS A 210 -2.59 -0.46 -27.01
N LYS A 211 -3.59 0.42 -27.17
CA LYS A 211 -4.20 0.73 -28.47
C LYS A 211 -3.27 1.54 -29.36
N ALA A 212 -2.42 2.38 -28.76
CA ALA A 212 -1.37 3.09 -29.48
C ALA A 212 -0.25 2.12 -29.91
N LEU A 213 0.18 1.24 -29.01
CA LEU A 213 1.19 0.21 -29.30
C LEU A 213 0.76 -0.72 -30.44
N ASP A 214 -0.51 -1.15 -30.45
CA ASP A 214 -1.07 -1.98 -31.54
C ASP A 214 -1.06 -1.28 -32.91
N LYS A 215 -0.90 0.05 -32.92
CA LYS A 215 -0.75 0.88 -34.12
C LYS A 215 0.71 1.29 -34.37
N GLY A 216 1.67 0.68 -33.68
CA GLY A 216 3.10 0.99 -33.77
C GLY A 216 3.49 2.34 -33.18
N LYS A 217 2.71 2.87 -32.23
CA LYS A 217 2.99 4.16 -31.56
C LYS A 217 3.30 3.94 -30.09
N GLU A 218 4.47 4.38 -29.65
CA GLU A 218 4.85 4.38 -28.24
C GLU A 218 4.25 5.60 -27.51
N VAL A 219 3.09 5.43 -26.89
CA VAL A 219 2.49 6.43 -25.98
C VAL A 219 2.65 5.90 -24.56
N GLY A 220 3.73 6.31 -23.89
CA GLY A 220 4.04 5.92 -22.51
C GLY A 220 3.77 7.03 -21.50
N LEU A 221 3.99 6.73 -20.22
CA LEU A 221 3.98 7.74 -19.15
C LEU A 221 4.99 8.86 -19.45
N ASP A 222 4.55 10.10 -19.29
CA ASP A 222 5.35 11.30 -19.48
C ASP A 222 5.36 12.14 -18.20
N PRO A 223 6.47 12.12 -17.45
CA PRO A 223 6.56 12.88 -16.21
C PRO A 223 6.59 14.39 -16.44
N THR A 224 7.03 14.87 -17.61
CA THR A 224 7.03 16.30 -17.94
C THR A 224 5.61 16.79 -18.20
N ALA A 225 4.83 16.04 -19.00
CA ALA A 225 3.41 16.30 -19.18
C ALA A 225 2.68 16.28 -17.82
N THR A 226 2.97 15.27 -17.01
CA THR A 226 2.39 15.12 -15.66
C THR A 226 2.67 16.32 -14.79
N ARG A 227 3.94 16.72 -14.59
CA ARG A 227 4.30 17.89 -13.77
C ARG A 227 3.73 19.20 -14.31
N THR A 228 3.67 19.35 -15.64
CA THR A 228 3.12 20.55 -16.28
C THR A 228 1.64 20.75 -15.93
N ILE A 229 0.85 19.68 -15.94
CA ILE A 229 -0.59 19.76 -15.67
C ILE A 229 -0.90 19.67 -14.17
N MET A 230 -0.17 18.85 -13.42
CA MET A 230 -0.43 18.64 -11.99
C MET A 230 0.17 19.74 -11.10
N GLY A 231 1.24 20.41 -11.53
CA GLY A 231 1.90 21.46 -10.75
C GLY A 231 2.64 20.95 -9.51
N VAL A 232 2.84 19.64 -9.39
CA VAL A 232 3.56 18.98 -8.29
C VAL A 232 4.65 18.08 -8.87
N SER A 233 5.70 17.82 -8.09
CA SER A 233 6.80 16.93 -8.49
C SER A 233 6.32 15.51 -8.74
N ASN A 234 5.39 15.02 -7.90
CA ASN A 234 4.80 13.69 -7.99
C ASN A 234 3.31 13.70 -7.64
N PRO A 235 2.49 13.02 -8.44
CA PRO A 235 1.10 12.74 -8.10
C PRO A 235 0.93 11.98 -6.78
N ILE A 236 -0.12 12.35 -6.02
CA ILE A 236 -0.57 11.69 -4.79
C ILE A 236 -2.10 11.51 -4.84
N PRO A 237 -2.68 10.54 -4.12
CA PRO A 237 -4.14 10.39 -4.08
C PRO A 237 -4.88 11.71 -3.77
N GLY A 238 -6.02 11.93 -4.43
CA GLY A 238 -6.78 13.18 -4.32
C GLY A 238 -6.76 13.99 -5.62
N LEU A 239 -6.69 15.32 -5.52
CA LEU A 239 -6.82 16.23 -6.66
C LEU A 239 -5.73 16.04 -7.72
N HIS A 240 -4.49 15.76 -7.30
CA HIS A 240 -3.32 15.64 -8.15
C HIS A 240 -2.85 14.20 -8.26
N SER A 241 -3.75 13.27 -8.59
CA SER A 241 -3.51 11.82 -8.51
C SER A 241 -3.13 11.15 -9.84
N ARG A 242 -3.11 11.89 -10.94
CA ARG A 242 -3.02 11.29 -12.29
C ARG A 242 -1.63 11.45 -12.89
N PHE A 243 -1.14 10.37 -13.49
CA PHE A 243 0.00 10.41 -14.40
C PHE A 243 -0.50 10.42 -15.85
N LEU A 244 0.15 11.24 -16.66
CA LEU A 244 -0.28 11.54 -18.02
C LEU A 244 0.68 10.96 -19.05
N GLY A 245 0.19 10.77 -20.28
CA GLY A 245 1.03 10.54 -21.45
C GLY A 245 1.47 11.85 -22.11
N PRO A 246 2.30 11.78 -23.16
CA PRO A 246 2.73 12.95 -23.95
C PRO A 246 1.55 13.62 -24.68
N ASP A 247 0.42 12.93 -24.80
CA ASP A 247 -0.85 13.45 -25.30
C ASP A 247 -1.62 14.29 -24.26
N MET A 248 -1.04 14.52 -23.08
CA MET A 248 -1.62 15.24 -21.94
C MET A 248 -2.90 14.58 -21.38
N LEU A 249 -3.14 13.32 -21.72
CA LEU A 249 -4.31 12.57 -21.27
C LEU A 249 -3.92 11.55 -20.20
N SER A 250 -4.83 11.31 -19.25
CA SER A 250 -4.60 10.39 -18.13
C SER A 250 -4.30 8.97 -18.58
N MET A 251 -3.29 8.34 -18.00
CA MET A 251 -2.95 6.93 -18.21
C MET A 251 -3.29 6.11 -16.97
N VAL A 252 -2.91 6.62 -15.80
CA VAL A 252 -3.17 5.97 -14.51
C VAL A 252 -3.49 7.00 -13.42
N GLU A 253 -4.25 6.58 -12.41
CA GLU A 253 -4.57 7.36 -11.20
C GLU A 253 -4.06 6.63 -9.95
N VAL A 254 -3.29 7.31 -9.10
CA VAL A 254 -2.91 6.80 -7.77
C VAL A 254 -4.09 6.94 -6.82
N VAL A 255 -4.55 5.83 -6.26
CA VAL A 255 -5.76 5.78 -5.42
C VAL A 255 -5.43 5.52 -3.97
N GLN A 256 -4.52 4.58 -3.68
CA GLN A 256 -3.99 4.38 -2.33
C GLN A 256 -2.48 4.42 -2.32
N ASP A 257 -1.91 5.00 -1.27
CA ASP A 257 -0.47 5.04 -1.04
C ASP A 257 -0.20 4.88 0.46
N THR A 258 0.46 3.79 0.85
CA THR A 258 0.80 3.52 2.26
C THR A 258 2.16 4.08 2.67
N VAL A 259 2.92 4.65 1.74
CA VAL A 259 4.31 5.11 1.96
C VAL A 259 4.40 6.64 1.90
N GLY A 260 3.76 7.27 0.91
CA GLY A 260 3.71 8.73 0.75
C GLY A 260 4.98 9.34 0.14
N ARG A 261 5.91 8.52 -0.37
CA ARG A 261 7.23 8.97 -0.85
C ARG A 261 7.69 8.18 -2.07
N HIS A 262 7.72 8.86 -3.21
CA HIS A 262 8.01 8.33 -4.54
C HIS A 262 8.65 9.42 -5.41
N ASP A 263 9.20 9.04 -6.58
CA ASP A 263 9.50 10.01 -7.61
C ASP A 263 9.15 9.63 -9.06
N SER A 264 9.16 10.65 -9.92
CA SER A 264 8.94 10.55 -11.36
C SER A 264 9.79 11.59 -12.11
N PHE A 265 10.82 12.11 -11.44
CA PHE A 265 11.73 13.12 -12.01
C PHE A 265 13.13 12.56 -12.28
N MET A 266 13.47 11.40 -11.72
CA MET A 266 14.65 10.63 -12.11
C MET A 266 14.29 9.50 -13.07
N PHE A 267 15.27 9.01 -13.82
CA PHE A 267 15.12 7.78 -14.59
C PHE A 267 15.22 6.56 -13.68
N ALA A 268 14.61 5.47 -14.12
CA ALA A 268 14.99 4.13 -13.67
C ALA A 268 16.50 3.96 -13.79
N CYS A 269 17.14 3.23 -12.87
CA CYS A 269 18.61 3.14 -12.84
C CYS A 269 19.16 2.67 -14.21
N THR A 270 20.32 3.22 -14.58
CA THR A 270 20.89 3.08 -15.93
C THR A 270 22.27 2.43 -15.86
N PRO A 271 22.73 1.75 -16.93
CA PRO A 271 24.11 1.24 -16.97
C PRO A 271 25.13 2.34 -16.74
N LYS A 272 24.88 3.53 -17.31
CA LYS A 272 25.75 4.69 -17.15
C LYS A 272 25.95 5.11 -15.70
N PHE A 273 24.88 5.08 -14.89
CA PHE A 273 24.96 5.41 -13.46
C PHE A 273 25.95 4.50 -12.73
N TYR A 274 25.88 3.19 -12.98
CA TYR A 274 26.79 2.21 -12.39
C TYR A 274 28.22 2.35 -12.92
N GLU A 275 28.39 2.52 -14.23
CA GLU A 275 29.70 2.70 -14.86
C GLU A 275 30.43 3.95 -14.35
N ASP A 276 29.74 5.09 -14.24
CA ASP A 276 30.30 6.34 -13.71
C ASP A 276 30.69 6.19 -12.23
N SER A 277 30.02 5.29 -11.50
CA SER A 277 30.30 4.94 -10.10
C SER A 277 31.38 3.85 -9.95
N GLY A 278 31.89 3.30 -11.05
CA GLY A 278 32.93 2.27 -11.07
C GLY A 278 32.42 0.81 -11.02
N TYR A 279 31.11 0.60 -11.09
CA TYR A 279 30.45 -0.71 -11.08
C TYR A 279 30.12 -1.15 -12.51
N PHE A 280 31.15 -1.49 -13.28
CA PHE A 280 30.99 -1.84 -14.69
C PHE A 280 30.23 -3.16 -14.89
N GLY A 281 29.21 -3.16 -15.76
CA GLY A 281 28.43 -4.36 -16.08
C GLY A 281 27.35 -4.72 -15.06
N HIS A 282 27.11 -3.84 -14.09
CA HIS A 282 26.03 -3.99 -13.12
C HIS A 282 24.66 -4.02 -13.80
N VAL A 283 23.76 -4.87 -13.31
CA VAL A 283 22.38 -4.98 -13.80
C VAL A 283 21.65 -3.66 -13.57
N SER A 284 20.80 -3.24 -14.50
CA SER A 284 20.02 -2.00 -14.34
C SER A 284 18.56 -2.22 -14.69
N CYS A 285 17.68 -1.43 -14.08
CA CYS A 285 16.26 -1.39 -14.44
C CYS A 285 16.06 -1.03 -15.91
N THR A 286 16.90 -0.13 -16.43
CA THR A 286 16.83 0.26 -17.83
C THR A 286 17.07 -0.92 -18.79
N ASP A 287 18.10 -1.73 -18.54
CA ASP A 287 18.35 -2.92 -19.35
C ASP A 287 17.31 -4.01 -19.11
N ASN A 288 16.83 -4.15 -17.88
CA ASN A 288 15.73 -5.04 -17.55
C ASN A 288 14.48 -4.70 -18.38
N PHE A 289 14.10 -3.42 -18.44
CA PHE A 289 12.99 -2.96 -19.28
C PHE A 289 13.25 -3.18 -20.76
N ASN A 290 14.43 -2.81 -21.27
CA ASN A 290 14.79 -3.05 -22.67
C ASN A 290 14.60 -4.52 -23.06
N ARG A 291 14.98 -5.45 -22.18
CA ARG A 291 14.82 -6.89 -22.38
C ARG A 291 13.36 -7.35 -22.39
N VAL A 292 12.55 -6.94 -21.41
CA VAL A 292 11.15 -7.40 -21.30
C VAL A 292 10.19 -6.70 -22.27
N LEU A 293 10.56 -5.52 -22.76
CA LEU A 293 9.78 -4.76 -23.74
C LEU A 293 10.10 -5.12 -25.20
N ALA A 294 11.27 -5.74 -25.46
CA ALA A 294 11.68 -6.14 -26.81
C ALA A 294 10.64 -7.02 -27.55
N PRO A 295 9.97 -8.00 -26.91
CA PRO A 295 8.92 -8.80 -27.57
C PRO A 295 7.71 -7.98 -28.05
N TYR A 296 7.51 -6.77 -27.52
CA TYR A 296 6.42 -5.86 -27.89
C TYR A 296 6.85 -4.86 -28.97
N GLY A 297 8.08 -4.96 -29.49
CA GLY A 297 8.60 -4.07 -30.53
C GLY A 297 8.87 -2.64 -30.05
N ILE A 298 8.95 -2.43 -28.74
CA ILE A 298 9.27 -1.13 -28.14
C ILE A 298 10.79 -0.92 -28.22
N ALA A 299 11.20 0.25 -28.71
CA ALA A 299 12.62 0.54 -28.91
C ALA A 299 13.38 0.64 -27.57
N PRO A 300 14.61 0.11 -27.48
CA PRO A 300 15.41 0.23 -26.28
C PRO A 300 15.79 1.70 -26.02
N ARG A 301 15.92 2.06 -24.74
CA ARG A 301 16.30 3.42 -24.29
C ARG A 301 17.54 3.37 -23.42
N ALA A 302 18.31 4.46 -23.43
CA ALA A 302 19.46 4.64 -22.54
C ALA A 302 19.06 4.94 -21.07
N GLY A 303 17.81 5.32 -20.87
CA GLY A 303 17.19 5.52 -19.56
C GLY A 303 15.68 5.58 -19.72
N TRP A 304 14.94 4.93 -18.84
CA TRP A 304 13.47 4.92 -18.88
C TRP A 304 12.89 5.97 -17.93
N PRO A 305 12.07 6.91 -18.41
CA PRO A 305 11.23 7.70 -17.53
C PRO A 305 10.19 6.77 -16.89
N ALA A 306 10.29 6.60 -15.59
CA ALA A 306 9.43 5.72 -14.82
C ALA A 306 8.79 6.49 -13.66
N ILE A 307 7.77 5.87 -13.07
CA ILE A 307 7.34 6.20 -11.71
C ILE A 307 8.18 5.32 -10.79
N ASN A 308 9.12 5.92 -10.09
CA ASN A 308 10.03 5.27 -9.15
C ASN A 308 9.29 5.16 -7.81
N LEU A 309 8.53 4.07 -7.65
CA LEU A 309 7.77 3.77 -6.45
C LEU A 309 8.73 3.44 -5.30
N PHE A 310 8.35 3.91 -4.12
CA PHE A 310 9.06 3.82 -2.84
C PHE A 310 10.39 4.59 -2.74
N PHE A 311 10.90 5.16 -3.84
CA PHE A 311 12.12 5.96 -3.81
C PHE A 311 11.99 7.17 -2.87
N ASN A 312 12.89 7.24 -1.87
CA ASN A 312 13.00 8.37 -0.97
C ASN A 312 13.95 9.43 -1.54
N THR A 313 13.51 10.07 -2.61
CA THR A 313 14.20 11.21 -3.22
C THR A 313 13.45 12.52 -2.96
N GLU A 314 14.21 13.61 -2.94
CA GLU A 314 13.65 14.95 -2.79
C GLU A 314 14.50 15.99 -3.51
N ILE A 315 13.85 17.07 -3.94
CA ILE A 315 14.49 18.23 -4.55
C ILE A 315 14.60 19.30 -3.47
N GLY A 316 15.81 19.55 -2.98
CA GLY A 316 16.09 20.59 -2.01
C GLY A 316 15.84 21.99 -2.57
N ALA A 317 15.70 22.99 -1.68
CA ALA A 317 15.42 24.38 -2.06
C ALA A 317 16.44 24.99 -3.03
N CYS A 318 17.69 24.52 -3.03
CA CYS A 318 18.74 24.92 -3.96
C CYS A 318 18.74 24.15 -5.29
N GLY A 319 17.78 23.25 -5.51
CA GLY A 319 17.67 22.40 -6.69
C GLY A 319 18.51 21.12 -6.64
N THR A 320 19.18 20.83 -5.51
CA THR A 320 19.91 19.57 -5.34
C THR A 320 18.92 18.42 -5.19
N VAL A 321 19.11 17.36 -5.98
CA VAL A 321 18.42 16.09 -5.78
C VAL A 321 19.23 15.26 -4.80
N PHE A 322 18.62 14.84 -3.70
CA PHE A 322 19.20 13.90 -2.76
C PHE A 322 18.28 12.69 -2.59
N MET A 323 18.87 11.59 -2.13
CA MET A 323 18.14 10.38 -1.79
C MET A 323 18.60 9.84 -0.44
N ASP A 324 17.76 9.02 0.17
CA ASP A 324 18.06 8.27 1.39
C ASP A 324 17.31 6.93 1.35
N GLU A 325 17.40 6.12 2.41
CA GLU A 325 16.68 4.86 2.49
C GLU A 325 15.17 5.03 2.32
N PRO A 326 14.50 4.13 1.58
CA PRO A 326 13.05 4.16 1.43
C PRO A 326 12.31 4.07 2.76
N TRP A 327 11.11 4.65 2.79
CA TRP A 327 10.23 4.61 3.96
C TRP A 327 9.34 3.36 3.99
N SER A 328 9.30 2.60 2.90
CA SER A 328 8.47 1.41 2.76
C SER A 328 8.87 0.34 3.76
N ARG A 329 7.86 -0.27 4.38
CA ARG A 329 7.97 -1.45 5.23
C ARG A 329 7.43 -2.66 4.48
N ALA A 330 7.77 -3.85 4.96
CA ALA A 330 7.25 -5.08 4.38
C ALA A 330 5.71 -5.09 4.37
N GLY A 331 5.14 -5.26 3.19
CA GLY A 331 3.71 -5.23 2.93
C GLY A 331 3.12 -3.86 2.55
N ASP A 332 3.93 -2.79 2.58
CA ASP A 332 3.51 -1.48 2.05
C ASP A 332 3.27 -1.53 0.54
N TYR A 333 2.35 -0.70 0.07
CA TYR A 333 1.91 -0.74 -1.32
C TYR A 333 1.41 0.60 -1.86
N VAL A 334 1.39 0.68 -3.19
CA VAL A 334 0.66 1.71 -3.94
C VAL A 334 -0.42 1.01 -4.78
N LEU A 335 -1.65 1.52 -4.71
CA LEU A 335 -2.79 1.08 -5.52
C LEU A 335 -3.07 2.10 -6.61
N ILE A 336 -2.99 1.66 -7.85
CA ILE A 336 -3.11 2.46 -9.05
C ILE A 336 -4.32 1.96 -9.85
N ARG A 337 -5.12 2.87 -10.41
CA ARG A 337 -6.21 2.54 -11.33
C ARG A 337 -5.82 2.88 -12.76
N ALA A 338 -6.05 1.96 -13.69
CA ALA A 338 -5.79 2.19 -15.11
C ALA A 338 -6.91 3.04 -15.75
N ASP A 339 -6.58 4.16 -16.38
CA ASP A 339 -7.55 4.99 -17.14
C ASP A 339 -7.70 4.53 -18.60
N ARG A 340 -6.81 3.65 -19.06
CA ARG A 340 -6.77 3.09 -20.42
C ARG A 340 -6.48 1.59 -20.38
N ASP A 341 -6.56 0.94 -21.52
CA ASP A 341 -5.96 -0.39 -21.69
C ASP A 341 -4.45 -0.20 -21.80
N LEU A 342 -3.67 -0.84 -20.93
CA LEU A 342 -2.23 -0.60 -20.81
C LEU A 342 -1.43 -1.90 -20.91
N LEU A 343 -0.25 -1.79 -21.52
CA LEU A 343 0.87 -2.67 -21.23
C LEU A 343 1.70 -2.01 -20.13
N CYS A 344 1.77 -2.63 -18.97
CA CYS A 344 2.53 -2.17 -17.82
C CYS A 344 3.84 -2.97 -17.69
N GLY A 345 4.83 -2.36 -17.06
CA GLY A 345 6.06 -3.00 -16.65
C GLY A 345 6.44 -2.57 -15.24
N SER A 346 6.90 -3.52 -14.43
CA SER A 346 7.46 -3.27 -13.10
C SER A 346 8.83 -3.91 -13.01
N SER A 347 9.79 -3.17 -12.45
CA SER A 347 11.14 -3.66 -12.12
C SER A 347 11.34 -3.68 -10.62
N ALA A 348 11.98 -4.73 -10.09
CA ALA A 348 12.56 -4.73 -8.75
C ALA A 348 14.00 -4.19 -8.89
N CYS A 349 14.21 -2.95 -8.43
CA CYS A 349 15.46 -2.23 -8.60
C CYS A 349 16.67 -3.04 -8.10
N PRO A 350 17.73 -3.23 -8.92
CA PRO A 350 18.92 -4.00 -8.53
C PRO A 350 19.90 -3.18 -7.70
N ASP A 351 19.62 -1.91 -7.43
CA ASP A 351 20.61 -0.99 -6.89
C ASP A 351 21.06 -1.35 -5.48
N ASP A 352 22.34 -1.68 -5.33
CA ASP A 352 22.98 -2.08 -4.07
C ASP A 352 24.20 -1.21 -3.73
N ILE A 353 24.48 -0.19 -4.54
CA ILE A 353 25.64 0.68 -4.40
C ILE A 353 25.36 1.95 -3.59
N ASP A 354 24.08 2.21 -3.31
CA ASP A 354 23.61 3.29 -2.43
C ASP A 354 22.40 2.86 -1.57
N SER A 355 21.81 3.83 -0.85
CA SER A 355 20.72 3.60 0.09
C SER A 355 19.36 3.30 -0.55
N SER A 356 19.20 3.40 -1.86
CA SER A 356 17.91 3.37 -2.56
C SER A 356 17.10 2.09 -2.33
N ASN A 357 17.74 0.94 -2.10
CA ASN A 357 17.07 -0.31 -1.72
C ASN A 357 17.43 -0.79 -0.31
N GLY A 358 17.79 0.14 0.59
CA GLY A 358 18.31 -0.22 1.91
C GLY A 358 19.56 -1.11 1.83
N TRP A 359 20.37 -0.94 0.77
CA TRP A 359 21.57 -1.72 0.47
C TRP A 359 21.33 -3.21 0.18
N ASN A 360 20.08 -3.66 0.05
CA ASN A 360 19.74 -5.06 -0.11
C ASN A 360 18.53 -5.27 -1.03
N PRO A 361 18.75 -5.37 -2.35
CA PRO A 361 17.69 -5.62 -3.32
C PRO A 361 16.87 -6.89 -3.02
N THR A 362 15.55 -6.72 -2.93
CA THR A 362 14.55 -7.77 -2.75
C THR A 362 13.53 -7.82 -3.88
N ASP A 363 12.56 -8.71 -3.75
CA ASP A 363 11.49 -8.87 -4.72
C ASP A 363 10.42 -7.77 -4.59
N ILE A 364 9.62 -7.59 -5.65
CA ILE A 364 8.39 -6.81 -5.66
C ILE A 364 7.22 -7.72 -6.04
N HIS A 365 6.05 -7.48 -5.46
CA HIS A 365 4.84 -8.22 -5.82
C HIS A 365 3.80 -7.31 -6.46
N VAL A 366 3.13 -7.80 -7.50
CA VAL A 366 2.09 -7.07 -8.22
C VAL A 366 0.80 -7.87 -8.18
N ARG A 367 -0.31 -7.24 -7.80
CA ARG A 367 -1.66 -7.82 -7.90
C ARG A 367 -2.54 -6.97 -8.80
N ILE A 368 -3.38 -7.63 -9.58
CA ILE A 368 -4.39 -7.02 -10.44
C ILE A 368 -5.77 -7.35 -9.90
N TYR A 369 -6.62 -6.33 -9.73
CA TYR A 369 -8.04 -6.50 -9.36
C TYR A 369 -8.95 -6.05 -10.49
N GLY A 370 -10.13 -6.68 -10.59
CA GLY A 370 -11.12 -6.38 -11.63
C GLY A 370 -11.72 -4.99 -11.51
N ALA A 371 -12.17 -4.43 -12.64
CA ALA A 371 -12.70 -3.07 -12.75
C ALA A 371 -14.02 -2.83 -12.00
N GLU A 372 -14.72 -3.91 -11.61
CA GLU A 372 -15.93 -3.91 -10.82
C GLU A 372 -15.69 -3.55 -9.34
N ASN A 373 -14.45 -3.66 -8.87
CA ASN A 373 -14.09 -3.32 -7.50
C ASN A 373 -14.06 -1.81 -7.29
N GLU A 374 -14.40 -1.37 -6.08
CA GLU A 374 -14.32 0.01 -5.65
C GLU A 374 -13.42 0.13 -4.42
N PHE A 375 -12.33 0.88 -4.56
CA PHE A 375 -11.41 1.14 -3.46
C PHE A 375 -11.44 2.63 -3.11
N PRO A 376 -11.57 2.98 -1.81
CA PRO A 376 -11.57 4.38 -1.40
C PRO A 376 -10.19 4.99 -1.62
N ARG A 377 -10.17 6.27 -2.02
CA ARG A 377 -8.94 7.07 -2.05
C ARG A 377 -8.38 7.16 -0.65
N SER A 378 -7.07 6.99 -0.50
CA SER A 378 -6.46 7.07 0.82
C SER A 378 -4.95 7.27 0.77
N ILE A 379 -4.41 8.06 1.68
CA ILE A 379 -2.96 8.25 1.84
C ILE A 379 -2.59 7.88 3.27
N ALA A 380 -1.42 7.30 3.46
CA ALA A 380 -0.83 7.18 4.78
C ALA A 380 -0.62 8.56 5.42
N HIS A 381 -1.26 8.77 6.56
CA HIS A 381 -1.12 9.93 7.41
C HIS A 381 -0.63 9.48 8.80
N ARG A 382 0.32 10.21 9.37
CA ARG A 382 0.79 10.01 10.74
C ARG A 382 0.61 11.30 11.52
N THR A 383 0.08 11.20 12.73
CA THR A 383 -0.03 12.36 13.64
C THR A 383 1.31 12.64 14.31
N THR A 384 2.04 11.57 14.64
CA THR A 384 3.42 11.64 15.16
C THR A 384 4.33 10.70 14.35
N PRO A 385 5.66 10.97 14.28
CA PRO A 385 6.59 10.14 13.52
C PRO A 385 6.59 8.65 13.92
N GLU A 386 6.35 8.37 15.20
CA GLU A 386 6.38 7.03 15.82
C GLU A 386 5.09 6.23 15.56
N GLU A 387 4.03 6.89 15.10
CA GLU A 387 2.73 6.26 14.89
C GLU A 387 2.74 5.36 13.64
N LEU A 388 2.01 4.24 13.70
CA LEU A 388 1.70 3.47 12.48
C LEU A 388 0.84 4.33 11.53
N PRO A 389 1.13 4.32 10.21
CA PRO A 389 0.37 5.12 9.26
C PRO A 389 -1.13 4.81 9.32
N ARG A 390 -1.94 5.87 9.35
CA ARG A 390 -3.39 5.80 9.20
C ARG A 390 -3.74 6.12 7.76
N MET A 391 -4.47 5.25 7.11
CA MET A 391 -5.10 5.56 5.83
C MET A 391 -6.15 6.67 6.02
N THR A 392 -6.04 7.77 5.26
CA THR A 392 -7.01 8.89 5.22
C THR A 392 -8.45 8.35 5.11
N LYS A 393 -9.36 8.96 5.88
CA LYS A 393 -10.78 8.57 5.93
C LYS A 393 -11.68 9.62 5.30
N PHE A 394 -12.88 9.21 4.93
CA PHE A 394 -13.96 10.14 4.68
C PHE A 394 -14.50 10.71 6.00
N SER A 395 -14.79 12.01 6.04
CA SER A 395 -15.48 12.62 7.17
C SER A 395 -16.94 12.16 7.24
N GLY A 396 -17.60 12.33 8.39
CA GLY A 396 -19.03 12.04 8.53
C GLY A 396 -19.93 12.87 7.60
N PHE A 397 -19.43 13.99 7.07
CA PHE A 397 -20.14 14.84 6.12
C PHE A 397 -19.85 14.50 4.65
N HIS A 398 -18.97 13.53 4.40
CA HIS A 398 -18.46 13.26 3.05
C HIS A 398 -19.55 13.06 2.01
N HIS A 399 -20.61 12.29 2.30
CA HIS A 399 -21.72 12.08 1.36
C HIS A 399 -22.39 13.38 0.90
N ARG A 400 -22.54 14.37 1.80
CA ARG A 400 -23.11 15.68 1.44
C ARG A 400 -22.12 16.53 0.66
N VAL A 401 -20.84 16.47 1.04
CA VAL A 401 -19.77 17.24 0.41
C VAL A 401 -19.48 16.73 -1.00
N SER A 402 -19.38 15.42 -1.20
CA SER A 402 -19.07 14.79 -2.49
C SER A 402 -20.17 14.96 -3.53
N ALA A 403 -21.42 15.18 -3.09
CA ALA A 403 -22.51 15.57 -3.98
C ALA A 403 -22.34 17.00 -4.55
N LEU A 404 -21.55 17.85 -3.90
CA LEU A 404 -21.34 19.25 -4.29
C LEU A 404 -19.99 19.48 -4.97
N THR A 405 -19.04 18.55 -4.81
CA THR A 405 -17.69 18.69 -5.39
C THR A 405 -16.96 17.37 -5.52
N THR A 406 -16.10 17.30 -6.53
CA THR A 406 -15.09 16.25 -6.68
C THR A 406 -13.69 16.73 -6.24
N LYS A 407 -13.55 18.01 -5.91
CA LYS A 407 -12.29 18.65 -5.51
C LYS A 407 -12.06 18.47 -4.01
N LEU A 408 -11.52 17.31 -3.65
CA LEU A 408 -11.19 16.96 -2.28
C LEU A 408 -9.67 16.98 -2.07
N THR A 409 -9.26 17.48 -0.91
CA THR A 409 -7.88 17.43 -0.43
C THR A 409 -7.82 16.67 0.89
N GLU A 410 -6.65 16.14 1.20
CA GLU A 410 -6.34 15.59 2.51
C GLU A 410 -6.11 16.73 3.51
N TYR A 411 -6.67 16.59 4.72
CA TYR A 411 -6.38 17.43 5.88
C TYR A 411 -6.53 16.61 7.17
N ALA A 412 -5.43 16.47 7.92
CA ALA A 412 -5.39 15.82 9.25
C ALA A 412 -6.01 14.40 9.28
N GLY A 413 -5.76 13.61 8.25
CA GLY A 413 -6.26 12.25 8.08
C GLY A 413 -7.67 12.16 7.49
N TYR A 414 -8.25 13.26 7.00
CA TYR A 414 -9.59 13.27 6.41
C TYR A 414 -9.66 13.93 5.03
N TRP A 415 -10.53 13.40 4.18
CA TRP A 415 -10.90 14.04 2.92
C TRP A 415 -11.88 15.20 3.16
N VAL A 416 -11.48 16.41 2.78
CA VAL A 416 -12.26 17.65 2.91
C VAL A 416 -12.35 18.37 1.56
N ALA A 417 -13.42 19.15 1.35
CA ALA A 417 -13.54 19.96 0.14
C ALA A 417 -12.51 21.10 0.14
N SER A 418 -11.72 21.17 -0.93
CA SER A 418 -10.88 22.34 -1.19
C SER A 418 -11.64 23.44 -1.93
N GLU A 419 -12.63 23.04 -2.74
CA GLU A 419 -13.44 23.94 -3.55
C GLU A 419 -14.80 23.28 -3.87
N TYR A 420 -15.85 24.08 -4.10
CA TYR A 420 -17.18 23.59 -4.51
C TYR A 420 -17.48 23.88 -5.98
N ASN A 421 -18.16 22.96 -6.67
CA ASN A 421 -18.49 23.14 -8.08
C ASN A 421 -19.40 24.36 -8.29
N GLY A 422 -19.04 25.20 -9.26
CA GLY A 422 -19.82 26.40 -9.61
C GLY A 422 -19.57 27.62 -8.70
N TRP A 423 -18.60 27.54 -7.79
CA TRP A 423 -18.22 28.62 -6.89
C TRP A 423 -16.70 28.85 -6.92
N GLY A 424 -16.24 29.99 -6.41
CA GLY A 424 -14.82 30.34 -6.33
C GLY A 424 -14.32 31.19 -7.50
N ALA A 425 -13.00 31.36 -7.58
CA ALA A 425 -12.35 32.38 -8.42
C ALA A 425 -12.73 32.29 -9.91
N THR A 426 -12.88 31.09 -10.47
CA THR A 426 -13.30 30.93 -11.88
C THR A 426 -14.75 31.36 -12.10
N ALA A 427 -15.67 30.99 -11.22
CA ALA A 427 -17.07 31.39 -11.31
C ALA A 427 -17.22 32.91 -11.11
N GLU A 428 -16.47 33.48 -10.17
CA GLU A 428 -16.40 34.93 -9.93
C GLU A 428 -15.81 35.67 -11.14
N TYR A 429 -14.71 35.16 -11.71
CA TYR A 429 -14.09 35.71 -12.91
C TYR A 429 -15.05 35.69 -14.10
N LEU A 430 -15.70 34.55 -14.39
CA LEU A 430 -16.67 34.42 -15.48
C LEU A 430 -17.88 35.34 -15.24
N ALA A 431 -18.39 35.40 -14.02
CA ALA A 431 -19.47 36.31 -13.65
C ALA A 431 -19.09 37.78 -13.89
N CYS A 432 -17.92 38.20 -13.45
CA CYS A 432 -17.41 39.55 -13.66
C CYS A 432 -17.21 39.83 -15.16
N ARG A 433 -16.56 38.93 -15.88
CA ARG A 433 -16.30 39.05 -17.31
C ARG A 433 -17.59 39.17 -18.10
N GLU A 434 -18.55 38.28 -17.90
CA GLU A 434 -19.75 38.16 -18.74
C GLU A 434 -20.88 39.11 -18.35
N ARG A 435 -20.99 39.48 -17.07
CA ARG A 435 -22.11 40.29 -16.57
C ARG A 435 -21.75 41.73 -16.24
N VAL A 436 -20.46 42.05 -16.15
CA VAL A 436 -19.98 43.39 -15.77
C VAL A 436 -19.04 43.99 -16.81
N ALA A 437 -18.01 43.25 -17.24
CA ALA A 437 -16.93 43.80 -18.06
C ALA A 437 -17.20 43.75 -19.58
N LEU A 438 -17.93 42.74 -20.06
CA LEU A 438 -18.37 42.63 -21.46
C LEU A 438 -19.83 43.11 -21.56
N LEU A 439 -20.05 44.43 -21.47
CA LEU A 439 -21.31 45.08 -21.84
C LEU A 439 -21.23 45.65 -23.26
#